data_AF-A0A963ZRF8-F1
#
_entry.id   AF-A0A963ZRF8-F1
#
_cell.length_a   1.000
_cell.length_b   1.000
_cell.length_c   1.000
_cell.angle_alpha   90.00
_cell.angle_beta   90.00
_cell.angle_gamma   90.00
#
_symmetry.space_group_name_H-M   'P 1'
#
loop_
_entity.id
_entity.type
_entity.pdbx_description
1 polymer ?
#
loop_
_entity_poly.entity_id
_entity_poly.type
_entity_poly.pdbx_seq_one_letter_code
_entity_poly.pdbx_strand_id
1 'polypeptide(L)'
;MRKNALLMGLTLVLFACNSVEKFRAPIEELVGSWDTTTAAVTEFVGQLGAEQTKANNMLAQMTVPEDLAGKMDEAATAKVGELKASFTEQLGSLSTLNETVTGFVSQWTEKAAEVNTLKEGLAAGKLSGDVMGQIADLKEMVASATTNLEGWKGSLAGITNNLGGISQQFTTLLDGLASMASKGKK
;
A
#
# COMPACT_ATOMS: atom_id res chain seq x y z
N MET A 1 -65.60 -42.34 11.69
CA MET A 1 -64.33 -42.25 12.44
C MET A 1 -63.19 -42.19 11.44
N ARG A 2 -62.52 -41.04 11.29
CA ARG A 2 -61.37 -40.83 10.40
C ARG A 2 -60.22 -40.28 11.24
N LYS A 3 -59.16 -41.05 11.40
CA LYS A 3 -57.82 -40.57 11.78
C LYS A 3 -56.83 -41.51 11.11
N ASN A 4 -56.07 -40.98 10.15
CA ASN A 4 -54.79 -41.51 9.65
C ASN A 4 -54.22 -40.45 8.71
N ALA A 5 -53.46 -39.50 9.27
CA ALA A 5 -52.65 -38.57 8.51
C ALA A 5 -51.61 -37.94 9.46
N LEU A 6 -50.49 -38.62 9.66
CA LEU A 6 -49.25 -38.01 10.17
C LEU A 6 -48.16 -39.08 10.10
N LEU A 7 -47.26 -38.96 9.12
CA LEU A 7 -45.87 -39.49 9.11
C LEU A 7 -45.32 -39.47 7.66
N MET A 8 -45.09 -38.29 7.10
CA MET A 8 -44.18 -38.11 5.96
C MET A 8 -43.73 -36.66 5.94
N GLY A 9 -42.62 -36.34 6.61
CA GLY A 9 -42.11 -34.98 6.65
C GLY A 9 -40.83 -34.77 7.45
N LEU A 10 -40.00 -35.81 7.65
CA LEU A 10 -38.79 -35.71 8.49
C LEU A 10 -37.52 -36.30 7.84
N THR A 11 -37.38 -36.19 6.53
CA THR A 11 -36.17 -36.66 5.81
C THR A 11 -35.48 -35.58 4.96
N LEU A 12 -36.03 -34.37 4.89
CA LEU A 12 -35.50 -33.29 4.02
C LEU A 12 -34.45 -32.37 4.67
N VAL A 13 -34.11 -32.56 5.95
CA VAL A 13 -33.19 -31.64 6.66
C VAL A 13 -31.71 -32.08 6.58
N LEU A 14 -31.41 -33.33 6.17
CA LEU A 14 -30.03 -33.85 6.22
C LEU A 14 -29.20 -33.60 4.95
N PHE A 15 -29.80 -33.16 3.84
CA PHE A 15 -29.07 -32.92 2.58
C PHE A 15 -28.52 -31.49 2.42
N ALA A 16 -28.97 -30.53 3.24
CA ALA A 16 -28.51 -29.15 3.14
C ALA A 16 -27.14 -28.90 3.81
N CYS A 17 -26.76 -29.68 4.83
CA CYS A 17 -25.46 -29.50 5.49
C CYS A 17 -24.26 -29.96 4.66
N ASN A 18 -24.42 -30.98 3.79
CA ASN A 18 -23.30 -31.54 3.04
C ASN A 18 -22.87 -30.68 1.83
N SER A 19 -23.76 -29.85 1.30
CA SER A 19 -23.49 -29.06 0.09
C SER A 19 -22.64 -27.82 0.33
N VAL A 20 -22.72 -27.23 1.53
CA VAL A 20 -21.96 -26.04 1.95
C VAL A 20 -20.62 -26.42 2.55
N GLU A 21 -20.55 -27.55 3.26
CA GLU A 21 -19.35 -27.96 4.00
C GLU A 21 -18.12 -28.15 3.08
N LYS A 22 -18.33 -28.57 1.83
CA LYS A 22 -17.25 -28.68 0.83
C LYS A 22 -16.56 -27.35 0.49
N PHE A 23 -17.20 -26.21 0.78
CA PHE A 23 -16.65 -24.87 0.54
C PHE A 23 -16.01 -24.25 1.79
N ARG A 24 -16.17 -24.86 2.98
CA ARG A 24 -15.67 -24.32 4.25
C ARG A 24 -14.19 -24.00 4.18
N ALA A 25 -13.36 -25.02 3.94
CA ALA A 25 -11.90 -24.86 3.96
C ALA A 25 -11.40 -23.84 2.91
N PRO A 26 -11.86 -23.88 1.64
CA PRO A 26 -11.48 -22.87 0.66
C PRO A 26 -11.87 -21.42 1.04
N ILE A 27 -13.05 -21.23 1.64
CA ILE A 27 -13.50 -19.89 2.10
C ILE A 27 -12.68 -19.44 3.30
N GLU A 28 -12.45 -20.31 4.28
CA GLU A 28 -11.64 -19.98 5.47
C GLU A 28 -10.19 -19.62 5.08
N GLU A 29 -9.60 -20.35 4.14
CA GLU A 29 -8.28 -20.05 3.58
C GLU A 29 -8.25 -18.71 2.84
N LEU A 30 -9.27 -18.43 2.01
CA LEU A 30 -9.42 -17.16 1.32
C LEU A 30 -9.53 -16.00 2.31
N VAL A 31 -10.41 -16.11 3.32
CA VAL A 31 -10.61 -15.08 4.35
C VAL A 31 -9.31 -14.82 5.11
N GLY A 32 -8.59 -15.87 5.52
CA GLY A 32 -7.31 -15.71 6.20
C GLY A 32 -6.26 -15.00 5.34
N SER A 33 -6.18 -15.34 4.05
CA SER A 33 -5.26 -14.70 3.10
C SER A 33 -5.66 -13.24 2.82
N TRP A 34 -6.96 -12.98 2.72
CA TRP A 34 -7.52 -11.65 2.54
C TRP A 34 -7.21 -10.73 3.73
N ASP A 35 -7.44 -11.20 4.96
CA ASP A 35 -7.18 -10.45 6.19
C ASP A 35 -5.68 -10.15 6.32
N THR A 36 -4.83 -11.15 6.06
CA THR A 36 -3.36 -10.99 6.07
C THR A 36 -2.91 -9.94 5.06
N THR A 37 -3.43 -10.01 3.83
CA THR A 37 -3.09 -9.06 2.76
C THR A 37 -3.61 -7.66 3.08
N THR A 38 -4.82 -7.56 3.63
CA THR A 38 -5.40 -6.28 4.07
C THR A 38 -4.51 -5.61 5.11
N ALA A 39 -4.03 -6.37 6.11
CA ALA A 39 -3.10 -5.85 7.11
C ALA A 39 -1.80 -5.34 6.48
N ALA A 40 -1.22 -6.11 5.55
CA ALA A 40 0.03 -5.76 4.89
C ALA A 40 -0.11 -4.51 3.98
N VAL A 41 -1.21 -4.38 3.26
CA VAL A 41 -1.53 -3.18 2.45
C VAL A 41 -1.74 -1.96 3.37
N THR A 42 -2.46 -2.12 4.48
CA THR A 42 -2.70 -1.05 5.46
C THR A 42 -1.40 -0.55 6.07
N GLU A 43 -0.50 -1.47 6.44
CA GLU A 43 0.83 -1.12 6.95
C GLU A 43 1.62 -0.33 5.91
N PHE A 44 1.63 -0.79 4.65
CA PHE A 44 2.34 -0.10 3.58
C PHE A 44 1.80 1.31 3.31
N VAL A 45 0.48 1.50 3.34
CA VAL A 45 -0.13 2.84 3.24
C VAL A 45 0.37 3.75 4.37
N GLY A 46 0.48 3.23 5.60
CA GLY A 46 1.07 3.94 6.73
C GLY A 46 2.53 4.33 6.50
N GLN A 47 3.36 3.40 6.02
CA GLN A 47 4.76 3.65 5.68
C GLN A 47 4.90 4.72 4.59
N LEU A 48 4.07 4.64 3.55
CA LEU A 48 4.07 5.60 2.45
C LEU A 48 3.71 7.02 2.93
N GLY A 49 2.71 7.17 3.80
CA GLY A 49 2.34 8.46 4.39
C GLY A 49 3.44 9.04 5.30
N ALA A 50 4.14 8.18 6.05
CA ALA A 50 5.28 8.59 6.87
C ALA A 50 6.45 9.12 6.02
N GLU A 51 6.81 8.40 4.95
CA GLU A 51 7.87 8.85 4.03
C GLU A 51 7.49 10.12 3.26
N GLN A 52 6.20 10.31 2.89
CA GLN A 52 5.75 11.59 2.33
C GLN A 52 5.94 12.76 3.29
N THR A 53 5.59 12.57 4.55
CA THR A 53 5.76 13.60 5.58
C THR A 53 7.24 13.94 5.77
N LYS A 54 8.09 12.91 5.86
CA LYS A 54 9.54 13.05 6.00
C LYS A 54 10.17 13.75 4.80
N ALA A 55 9.79 13.37 3.59
CA ALA A 55 10.30 13.98 2.36
C ALA A 55 9.91 15.47 2.26
N ASN A 56 8.68 15.84 2.61
CA ASN A 56 8.25 17.24 2.66
C ASN A 56 9.06 18.05 3.70
N ASN A 57 9.30 17.48 4.88
CA ASN A 57 10.13 18.12 5.91
C ASN A 57 11.57 18.32 5.43
N MET A 58 12.15 17.33 4.75
CA MET A 58 13.48 17.45 4.16
C MET A 58 13.53 18.57 3.11
N LEU A 59 12.55 18.66 2.20
CA LEU A 59 12.48 19.74 1.23
C LEU A 59 12.40 21.11 1.89
N ALA A 60 11.58 21.26 2.94
CA ALA A 60 11.46 22.50 3.70
C ALA A 60 12.79 22.91 4.37
N GLN A 61 13.63 21.94 4.71
CA GLN A 61 14.95 22.16 5.31
C GLN A 61 16.06 22.38 4.27
N MET A 62 15.81 22.10 2.99
CA MET A 62 16.76 22.39 1.90
C MET A 62 16.82 23.90 1.62
N THR A 63 17.41 24.66 2.55
CA THR A 63 17.62 26.10 2.45
C THR A 63 19.12 26.40 2.53
N VAL A 64 19.54 27.46 1.83
CA VAL A 64 20.92 27.95 1.93
C VAL A 64 20.94 29.01 3.04
N PRO A 65 21.75 28.85 4.09
CA PRO A 65 21.94 29.87 5.10
C PRO A 65 22.36 31.21 4.50
N GLU A 66 21.85 32.32 5.03
CA GLU A 66 22.09 33.68 4.49
C GLU A 66 23.59 34.03 4.45
N ASP A 67 24.35 33.58 5.45
CA ASP A 67 25.79 33.80 5.54
C ASP A 67 26.59 33.01 4.48
N LEU A 68 25.99 31.98 3.87
CA LEU A 68 26.54 31.23 2.75
C LEU A 68 26.00 31.74 1.40
N ALA A 69 24.76 32.22 1.35
CA ALA A 69 24.13 32.68 0.13
C ALA A 69 24.94 33.78 -0.58
N GLY A 70 25.45 34.76 0.18
CA GLY A 70 26.31 35.83 -0.35
C GLY A 70 27.70 35.37 -0.85
N LYS A 71 28.03 34.09 -0.70
CA LYS A 71 29.32 33.49 -1.09
C LYS A 71 29.19 32.47 -2.21
N MET A 72 27.97 32.24 -2.70
CA MET A 72 27.73 31.31 -3.81
C MET A 72 28.15 31.97 -5.13
N ASP A 73 28.92 31.24 -5.91
CA ASP A 73 29.12 31.57 -7.32
C ASP A 73 27.97 30.99 -8.17
N GLU A 74 28.06 31.22 -9.49
CA GLU A 74 27.06 30.74 -10.45
C GLU A 74 26.96 29.20 -10.43
N ALA A 75 28.09 28.51 -10.29
CA ALA A 75 28.13 27.05 -10.28
C ALA A 75 27.45 26.46 -9.03
N ALA A 76 27.72 27.01 -7.84
CA ALA A 76 27.06 26.59 -6.61
C ALA A 76 25.56 26.89 -6.65
N THR A 77 25.18 28.04 -7.23
CA THR A 77 23.77 28.43 -7.39
C THR A 77 23.02 27.46 -8.30
N ALA A 78 23.61 27.14 -9.45
CA ALA A 78 23.06 26.13 -10.36
C ALA A 78 22.91 24.77 -9.67
N LYS A 79 23.94 24.32 -8.94
CA LYS A 79 23.92 23.02 -8.24
C LYS A 79 22.83 22.93 -7.18
N VAL A 80 22.60 24.00 -6.41
CA VAL A 80 21.47 24.06 -5.46
C VAL A 80 20.14 23.93 -6.20
N GLY A 81 19.98 24.66 -7.32
CA GLY A 81 18.78 24.58 -8.15
C GLY A 81 18.52 23.17 -8.65
N GLU A 82 19.54 22.50 -9.20
CA GLU A 82 19.46 21.12 -9.66
C GLU A 82 19.05 20.16 -8.54
N LEU A 83 19.71 20.23 -7.38
CA LEU A 83 19.41 19.34 -6.26
C LEU A 83 17.97 19.52 -5.76
N LYS A 84 17.47 20.75 -5.69
CA LYS A 84 16.07 21.01 -5.34
C LYS A 84 15.09 20.51 -6.39
N ALA A 85 15.41 20.66 -7.67
CA ALA A 85 14.59 20.16 -8.76
C ALA A 85 14.52 18.62 -8.73
N SER A 86 15.65 17.94 -8.60
CA SER A 86 15.70 16.48 -8.46
C SER A 86 14.97 16.00 -7.21
N PHE A 87 15.06 16.72 -6.08
CA PHE A 87 14.31 16.38 -4.88
C PHE A 87 12.79 16.46 -5.12
N THR A 88 12.36 17.53 -5.79
CA THR A 88 10.94 17.74 -6.13
C THR A 88 10.42 16.68 -7.10
N GLU A 89 11.25 16.24 -8.05
CA GLU A 89 10.92 15.14 -8.95
C GLU A 89 10.71 13.81 -8.20
N GLN A 90 11.57 13.51 -7.21
CA GLN A 90 11.41 12.32 -6.37
C GLN A 90 10.16 12.42 -5.48
N LEU A 91 9.81 13.61 -4.97
CA LEU A 91 8.53 13.84 -4.32
C LEU A 91 7.34 13.58 -5.24
N GLY A 92 7.43 14.00 -6.51
CA GLY A 92 6.42 13.67 -7.53
C GLY A 92 6.27 12.15 -7.73
N SER A 93 7.38 11.43 -7.80
CA SER A 93 7.37 9.96 -7.89
C SER A 93 6.70 9.30 -6.67
N LEU A 94 6.91 9.86 -5.48
CA LEU A 94 6.25 9.41 -4.26
C LEU A 94 4.73 9.65 -4.29
N SER A 95 4.29 10.79 -4.85
CA SER A 95 2.87 11.09 -5.08
C SER A 95 2.23 10.11 -6.05
N THR A 96 2.89 9.80 -7.17
CA THR A 96 2.41 8.82 -8.15
C THR A 96 2.28 7.42 -7.55
N LEU A 97 3.23 7.02 -6.70
CA LEU A 97 3.13 5.75 -5.96
C LEU A 97 1.90 5.76 -5.03
N ASN A 98 1.65 6.87 -4.34
CA ASN A 98 0.48 7.04 -3.48
C ASN A 98 -0.85 6.95 -4.22
N GLU A 99 -0.95 7.57 -5.39
CA GLU A 99 -2.13 7.49 -6.26
C GLU A 99 -2.37 6.05 -6.72
N THR A 100 -1.31 5.36 -7.14
CA THR A 100 -1.38 3.95 -7.56
C THR A 100 -1.92 3.05 -6.44
N VAL A 101 -1.37 3.22 -5.23
CA VAL A 101 -1.76 2.42 -4.05
C VAL A 101 -3.19 2.74 -3.64
N THR A 102 -3.58 4.02 -3.66
CA THR A 102 -4.95 4.44 -3.33
C THR A 102 -5.95 3.85 -4.32
N GLY A 103 -5.65 3.87 -5.61
CA GLY A 103 -6.49 3.26 -6.64
C GLY A 103 -6.66 1.75 -6.47
N PHE A 104 -5.61 1.06 -6.03
CA PHE A 104 -5.72 -0.35 -5.66
C PHE A 104 -6.56 -0.57 -4.40
N VAL A 105 -6.36 0.24 -3.34
CA VAL A 105 -7.11 0.13 -2.08
C VAL A 105 -8.61 0.31 -2.31
N SER A 106 -9.02 1.19 -3.22
CA SER A 106 -10.43 1.30 -3.63
C SER A 106 -10.96 -0.01 -4.22
N GLN A 107 -10.27 -0.59 -5.20
CA GLN A 107 -10.67 -1.87 -5.81
C GLN A 107 -10.70 -3.02 -4.80
N TRP A 108 -9.70 -3.07 -3.91
CA TRP A 108 -9.64 -4.04 -2.81
C TRP A 108 -10.85 -3.91 -1.89
N THR A 109 -11.21 -2.69 -1.50
CA THR A 109 -12.35 -2.42 -0.63
C THR A 109 -13.68 -2.83 -1.26
N GLU A 110 -13.86 -2.58 -2.57
CA GLU A 110 -15.04 -3.02 -3.31
C GLU A 110 -15.17 -4.56 -3.28
N LYS A 111 -14.06 -5.28 -3.49
CA LYS A 111 -14.02 -6.74 -3.48
C LYS A 111 -14.17 -7.36 -2.08
N ALA A 112 -13.90 -6.62 -1.01
CA ALA A 112 -14.10 -7.10 0.36
C ALA A 112 -15.57 -7.46 0.65
N ALA A 113 -16.54 -6.84 -0.04
CA ALA A 113 -17.95 -7.19 0.09
C ALA A 113 -18.26 -8.62 -0.39
N GLU A 114 -17.56 -9.10 -1.42
CA GLU A 114 -17.70 -10.45 -1.96
C GLU A 114 -17.15 -11.48 -0.96
N VAL A 115 -15.99 -11.20 -0.34
CA VAL A 115 -15.42 -12.01 0.74
C VAL A 115 -16.37 -12.12 1.93
N ASN A 116 -16.96 -11.00 2.35
CA ASN A 116 -17.94 -10.98 3.43
C ASN A 116 -19.20 -11.79 3.08
N THR A 117 -19.69 -11.68 1.86
CA THR A 117 -20.83 -12.48 1.38
C THR A 117 -20.54 -13.98 1.47
N LEU A 118 -19.35 -14.42 1.06
CA LEU A 118 -18.93 -15.83 1.19
C LEU A 118 -18.83 -16.27 2.66
N LYS A 119 -18.24 -15.43 3.52
CA LYS A 119 -18.09 -15.70 4.96
C LYS A 119 -19.44 -15.82 5.66
N GLU A 120 -20.35 -14.88 5.42
CA GLU A 120 -21.70 -14.87 6.00
C GLU A 120 -22.54 -16.01 5.45
N GLY A 121 -22.47 -16.28 4.15
CA GLY A 121 -23.17 -17.39 3.51
C GLY A 121 -22.72 -18.74 4.06
N LEU A 122 -21.41 -18.93 4.28
CA LEU A 122 -20.88 -20.12 4.93
C LEU A 122 -21.42 -20.27 6.36
N ALA A 123 -21.38 -19.21 7.17
CA ALA A 123 -21.88 -19.23 8.55
C ALA A 123 -23.40 -19.50 8.62
N ALA A 124 -24.16 -18.98 7.67
CA ALA A 124 -25.60 -19.18 7.58
C ALA A 124 -26.00 -20.54 6.95
N GLY A 125 -25.04 -21.33 6.46
CA GLY A 125 -25.33 -22.56 5.71
C GLY A 125 -26.04 -22.30 4.38
N LYS A 126 -25.87 -21.11 3.80
CA LYS A 126 -26.54 -20.64 2.59
C LYS A 126 -25.53 -20.03 1.63
N LEU A 127 -24.97 -20.89 0.78
CA LEU A 127 -24.17 -20.48 -0.36
C LEU A 127 -24.95 -20.77 -1.65
N SER A 128 -24.90 -19.84 -2.59
CA SER A 128 -25.59 -19.94 -3.88
C SER A 128 -24.76 -19.34 -4.99
N GLY A 129 -24.97 -19.80 -6.22
CA GLY A 129 -24.20 -19.36 -7.38
C GLY A 129 -22.88 -20.12 -7.54
N ASP A 130 -21.98 -19.56 -8.35
CA ASP A 130 -20.66 -20.13 -8.61
C ASP A 130 -19.66 -19.76 -7.51
N VAL A 131 -19.78 -20.44 -6.37
CA VAL A 131 -18.93 -20.22 -5.19
C VAL A 131 -17.46 -20.45 -5.49
N MET A 132 -17.12 -21.47 -6.28
CA MET A 132 -15.73 -21.78 -6.59
C MET A 132 -15.11 -20.77 -7.55
N GLY A 133 -15.88 -20.29 -8.54
CA GLY A 133 -15.46 -19.18 -9.39
C GLY A 133 -15.17 -17.92 -8.57
N GLN A 134 -16.08 -17.53 -7.67
CA GLN A 134 -15.87 -16.38 -6.78
C GLN A 134 -14.62 -16.54 -5.91
N ILE A 135 -14.40 -17.73 -5.35
CA ILE A 135 -13.19 -18.02 -4.56
C ILE A 135 -11.93 -17.89 -5.41
N ALA A 136 -11.94 -18.41 -6.65
CA ALA A 136 -10.80 -18.34 -7.55
C ALA A 136 -10.46 -16.88 -7.90
N ASP A 137 -11.46 -16.09 -8.28
CA ASP A 137 -11.29 -14.67 -8.63
C ASP A 137 -10.71 -13.87 -7.44
N LEU A 138 -11.22 -14.11 -6.23
CA LEU A 138 -10.74 -13.43 -5.03
C LEU A 138 -9.33 -13.87 -4.62
N LYS A 139 -8.98 -15.16 -4.83
CA LYS A 139 -7.60 -15.64 -4.63
C LYS A 139 -6.64 -15.01 -5.64
N GLU A 140 -7.06 -14.81 -6.88
CA GLU A 140 -6.25 -14.09 -7.89
C GLU A 140 -6.04 -12.62 -7.50
N MET A 141 -7.08 -11.97 -6.96
CA MET A 141 -6.95 -10.61 -6.42
C MET A 141 -5.93 -10.56 -5.26
N VAL A 142 -5.96 -11.53 -4.34
CA VAL A 142 -4.96 -11.66 -3.26
C VAL A 142 -3.55 -11.85 -3.80
N ALA A 143 -3.36 -12.69 -4.81
CA ALA A 143 -2.06 -12.90 -5.45
C ALA A 143 -1.53 -11.62 -6.12
N SER A 144 -2.42 -10.90 -6.81
CA SER A 144 -2.11 -9.61 -7.43
C SER A 144 -1.72 -8.56 -6.38
N ALA A 145 -2.45 -8.49 -5.27
CA ALA A 145 -2.15 -7.61 -4.14
C ALA A 145 -0.76 -7.87 -3.56
N THR A 146 -0.41 -9.14 -3.38
CA THR A 146 0.89 -9.56 -2.84
C THR A 146 2.02 -9.13 -3.77
N THR A 147 1.87 -9.38 -5.07
CA THR A 147 2.85 -8.97 -6.10
C THR A 147 3.00 -7.44 -6.16
N ASN A 148 1.88 -6.73 -6.15
CA ASN A 148 1.87 -5.27 -6.15
C ASN A 148 2.57 -4.70 -4.91
N LEU A 149 2.33 -5.28 -3.73
CA LEU A 149 2.94 -4.87 -2.47
C LEU A 149 4.46 -4.98 -2.51
N GLU A 150 5.00 -6.06 -3.07
CA GLU A 150 6.45 -6.23 -3.27
C GLU A 150 7.01 -5.14 -4.19
N GLY A 151 6.34 -4.90 -5.33
CA GLY A 151 6.72 -3.85 -6.27
C GLY A 151 6.70 -2.45 -5.64
N TRP A 152 5.65 -2.12 -4.88
CA TRP A 152 5.53 -0.83 -4.22
C TRP A 152 6.57 -0.62 -3.12
N LYS A 153 6.88 -1.67 -2.34
CA LYS A 153 7.97 -1.63 -1.36
C LYS A 153 9.31 -1.35 -2.04
N GLY A 154 9.57 -2.00 -3.17
CA GLY A 154 10.76 -1.73 -3.99
C GLY A 154 10.82 -0.28 -4.48
N SER A 155 9.73 0.23 -5.04
CA SER A 155 9.62 1.62 -5.49
C SER A 155 9.82 2.62 -4.35
N LEU A 156 9.17 2.42 -3.21
CA LEU A 156 9.30 3.27 -2.03
C LEU A 156 10.74 3.31 -1.53
N ALA A 157 11.40 2.15 -1.44
CA ALA A 157 12.80 2.06 -1.04
C ALA A 157 13.72 2.82 -2.02
N GLY A 158 13.51 2.67 -3.33
CA GLY A 158 14.26 3.40 -4.36
C GLY A 158 14.11 4.92 -4.23
N ILE A 159 12.87 5.40 -4.12
CA ILE A 159 12.56 6.83 -3.95
C ILE A 159 13.21 7.36 -2.66
N THR A 160 13.06 6.65 -1.55
CA THR A 160 13.60 7.06 -0.25
C THR A 160 15.13 7.16 -0.27
N ASN A 161 15.80 6.19 -0.92
CA ASN A 161 17.25 6.21 -1.07
C ASN A 161 17.71 7.41 -1.92
N ASN A 162 17.01 7.71 -3.02
CA ASN A 162 17.31 8.87 -3.86
C ASN A 162 17.15 10.19 -3.10
N LEU A 163 16.05 10.36 -2.37
CA LEU A 163 15.80 11.53 -1.53
C LEU A 163 16.92 11.71 -0.48
N GLY A 164 17.33 10.63 0.18
CA GLY A 164 18.45 10.63 1.11
C GLY A 164 19.76 11.04 0.46
N GLY A 165 20.07 10.49 -0.72
CA GLY A 165 21.26 10.83 -1.49
C GLY A 165 21.30 12.30 -1.93
N ILE A 166 20.19 12.85 -2.39
CA ILE A 166 20.07 14.26 -2.79
C ILE A 166 20.27 15.17 -1.58
N SER A 167 19.64 14.84 -0.44
CA SER A 167 19.81 15.60 0.80
C SER A 167 21.26 15.59 1.30
N GLN A 168 21.94 14.45 1.25
CA GLN A 168 23.35 14.34 1.59
C GLN A 168 24.24 15.21 0.68
N GLN A 169 23.97 15.20 -0.64
CA GLN A 169 24.69 16.05 -1.60
C GLN A 169 24.47 17.54 -1.32
N PHE A 170 23.24 17.92 -0.96
CA PHE A 170 22.93 19.30 -0.58
C PHE A 170 23.69 19.72 0.67
N THR A 171 23.70 18.91 1.73
CA THR A 171 24.49 19.18 2.94
C THR A 171 25.98 19.30 2.63
N THR A 172 26.52 18.37 1.83
CA THR A 172 27.93 18.37 1.43
C THR A 172 28.31 19.64 0.67
N LEU A 173 27.43 20.14 -0.19
CA LEU A 173 27.62 21.40 -0.90
C LEU A 173 27.70 22.58 0.08
N LEU A 174 26.80 22.65 1.06
CA LEU A 174 26.80 23.71 2.08
C LEU A 174 28.07 23.67 2.94
N ASP A 175 28.50 22.49 3.38
CA ASP A 175 29.74 22.33 4.16
C ASP A 175 30.98 22.75 3.35
N GLY A 176 30.99 22.41 2.05
CA GLY A 176 32.02 22.86 1.12
C GLY A 176 32.10 24.39 1.06
N LEU A 177 30.97 25.07 0.88
CA LEU A 177 30.88 26.54 0.88
C LEU A 177 31.35 27.16 2.20
N ALA A 178 30.92 26.61 3.33
CA ALA A 178 31.33 27.07 4.66
C ALA A 178 32.85 26.95 4.86
N SER A 179 33.44 25.84 4.42
CA SER A 179 34.88 25.61 4.54
C SER A 179 35.70 26.62 3.71
N MET A 180 35.24 26.96 2.50
CA MET A 180 35.89 27.96 1.64
C MET A 180 35.78 29.36 2.25
N ALA A 181 34.60 29.70 2.79
CA ALA A 181 34.37 30.96 3.47
C ALA A 181 35.31 31.21 4.66
N SER A 182 35.70 30.15 5.38
CA SER A 182 36.61 30.25 6.52
C SER A 182 38.08 30.46 6.12
N LYS A 183 38.48 29.97 4.93
CA LYS A 183 39.87 30.04 4.43
C LYS A 183 40.22 31.39 3.80
N GLY A 184 39.24 32.11 3.26
CA GLY A 184 39.43 33.45 2.65
C GLY A 184 39.58 34.62 3.63
N LYS A 185 39.58 34.39 4.94
CA LYS A 185 39.68 35.43 5.99
C LYS A 185 41.09 35.60 6.60
N LYS A 186 42.16 35.12 5.94
CA LYS A 186 43.54 35.29 6.41
C LYS A 186 44.30 36.34 5.61
#